data_AF-A0A1M6MX02-F1
#
_entry.id   AF-A0A1M6MX02-F1
#
_cell.length_a   1.000
_cell.length_b   1.000
_cell.length_c   1.000
_cell.angle_alpha   90.00
_cell.angle_beta   90.00
_cell.angle_gamma   90.00
#
_symmetry.space_group_name_H-M   'P 1'
#
loop_
_entity.id
_entity.type
_entity.pdbx_description
1 polymer ?
#
loop_
_entity_poly.entity_id
_entity_poly.type
_entity_poly.pdbx_seq_one_letter_code
_entity_poly.pdbx_strand_id
1 'polypeptide(L)' 'MSNLLTNFIILILGKDGKTMMAMLWAQEIMNADTTEEAKALYNRVPRLLKEKVKKILINSGFEELTTE' A
#
# COMPACT_ATOMS: atom_id res chain seq x y z
N MET A 1 -16.07 4.71 -7.01
CA MET A 1 -16.84 3.86 -6.06
C MET A 1 -15.96 2.91 -5.23
N SER A 2 -14.63 2.95 -5.32
CA SER A 2 -13.71 1.87 -4.91
C SER A 2 -13.15 1.91 -3.48
N ASN A 3 -13.16 3.05 -2.77
CA ASN A 3 -12.43 3.16 -1.48
C ASN A 3 -13.27 2.77 -0.25
N LEU A 4 -14.60 2.90 -0.31
CA LEU A 4 -15.50 2.64 0.84
C LEU A 4 -15.66 1.14 1.12
N LEU A 5 -15.93 0.34 0.09
CA LEU A 5 -16.04 -1.12 0.21
C LEU A 5 -14.72 -1.76 0.60
N THR A 6 -13.61 -1.34 -0.01
CA THR A 6 -12.26 -1.84 0.32
C THR A 6 -11.88 -1.52 1.76
N ASN A 7 -12.17 -0.30 2.25
CA ASN A 7 -11.95 0.04 3.66
C ASN A 7 -12.84 -0.78 4.61
N PHE A 8 -14.09 -1.07 4.22
CA PHE A 8 -15.01 -1.88 5.00
C PHE A 8 -14.55 -3.34 5.12
N ILE A 9 -14.11 -3.95 4.01
CA ILE A 9 -13.53 -5.30 4.00
C ILE A 9 -12.27 -5.36 4.87
N ILE A 10 -11.37 -4.39 4.74
CA ILE A 10 -10.15 -4.28 5.57
C ILE A 10 -10.48 -4.16 7.06
N LEU A 11 -11.62 -3.54 7.41
CA LEU A 11 -12.05 -3.40 8.80
C LEU A 11 -12.51 -4.73 9.39
N ILE A 12 -13.19 -5.57 8.61
CA ILE A 12 -13.69 -6.89 9.03
C ILE A 12 -12.56 -7.93 9.17
N LEU A 13 -11.50 -7.83 8.35
CA LEU A 13 -10.35 -8.75 8.37
C LEU A 13 -9.45 -8.65 9.62
N GLY A 14 -9.66 -7.67 10.50
CA GLY A 14 -8.89 -7.52 11.73
C GLY A 14 -7.43 -7.07 11.54
N LYS A 15 -6.60 -7.22 12.58
CA LYS A 15 -5.21 -6.69 12.62
C LYS A 15 -4.25 -7.43 11.68
N ASP A 16 -4.39 -8.74 11.59
CA ASP A 16 -3.46 -9.59 10.83
C ASP A 16 -3.76 -9.51 9.33
N GLY A 17 -5.03 -9.47 8.94
CA GLY A 17 -5.44 -9.22 7.56
C GLY A 17 -4.99 -7.83 7.04
N LYS A 18 -5.05 -6.80 7.89
CA LYS A 18 -4.48 -5.48 7.55
C LYS A 18 -2.98 -5.54 7.27
N THR A 19 -2.25 -6.35 8.04
CA THR A 19 -0.79 -6.46 7.89
C THR A 19 -0.44 -7.26 6.63
N MET A 20 -1.14 -8.36 6.36
CA MET A 20 -1.01 -9.13 5.12
C MET A 20 -1.31 -8.28 3.89
N MET A 21 -2.43 -7.53 3.89
CA MET A 21 -2.77 -6.65 2.77
C MET A 21 -1.73 -5.55 2.57
N ALA A 22 -1.19 -4.96 3.64
CA ALA A 22 -0.13 -3.97 3.52
C ALA A 22 1.16 -4.55 2.92
N MET A 23 1.52 -5.79 3.26
CA MET A 23 2.66 -6.48 2.66
C MET A 23 2.44 -6.73 1.17
N LEU A 24 1.24 -7.20 0.77
CA LEU A 24 0.90 -7.43 -0.65
C LEU A 24 0.96 -6.14 -1.47
N TRP A 25 0.40 -5.04 -0.96
CA TRP A 25 0.50 -3.72 -1.60
C TRP A 25 1.95 -3.26 -1.74
N ALA A 26 2.76 -3.43 -0.70
CA ALA A 26 4.17 -3.07 -0.76
C ALA A 26 4.92 -3.90 -1.82
N GLN A 27 4.64 -5.20 -1.91
CA GLN A 27 5.20 -6.08 -2.94
C GLN A 27 4.76 -5.67 -4.35
N GLU A 28 3.48 -5.36 -4.55
CA GLU A 28 2.97 -4.89 -5.85
C GLU A 28 3.67 -3.60 -6.30
N ILE A 29 3.90 -2.66 -5.39
CA ILE A 29 4.61 -1.42 -5.67
C ILE A 29 6.10 -1.67 -5.98
N MET A 30 6.76 -2.55 -5.22
CA MET A 30 8.18 -2.89 -5.43
C MET A 30 8.43 -3.66 -6.73
N ASN A 31 7.43 -4.40 -7.22
CA ASN A 31 7.50 -5.18 -8.44
C ASN A 31 7.04 -4.42 -9.70
N ALA A 32 6.67 -3.14 -9.58
CA ALA A 32 6.26 -2.34 -10.71
C ALA A 32 7.42 -2.13 -11.69
N ASP A 33 7.14 -2.13 -13.00
CA ASP A 33 8.18 -2.05 -14.04
C ASP A 33 8.81 -0.65 -14.12
N THR A 34 8.11 0.38 -13.66
CA THR A 34 8.55 1.78 -13.73
C THR A 34 8.25 2.55 -12.45
N THR A 35 9.04 3.58 -12.17
CA THR A 35 8.86 4.47 -11.01
C THR A 35 7.51 5.20 -11.04
N GLU A 36 7.05 5.60 -12.23
CA GLU A 36 5.75 6.28 -12.40
C GLU A 36 4.58 5.36 -12.06
N GLU A 37 4.64 4.10 -12.48
CA GLU A 37 3.66 3.09 -12.11
C GLU A 37 3.69 2.80 -10.61
N ALA A 38 4.89 2.66 -10.03
CA ALA A 38 5.06 2.42 -8.60
C ALA A 38 4.44 3.56 -7.76
N LYS A 39 4.64 4.82 -8.17
CA LYS A 39 3.99 6.00 -7.55
C LYS A 39 2.47 5.98 -7.72
N ALA A 40 1.97 5.62 -8.91
CA ALA A 40 0.54 5.50 -9.17
C ALA A 40 -0.12 4.38 -8.32
N LEU A 41 0.53 3.23 -8.18
CA LEU A 41 0.11 2.11 -7.32
C LEU A 41 0.12 2.52 -5.85
N TYR A 42 1.20 3.18 -5.40
CA TYR A 42 1.26 3.73 -4.06
C TYR A 42 0.08 4.66 -3.81
N ASN A 43 -0.26 5.55 -4.73
CA ASN A 43 -1.41 6.47 -4.62
C ASN A 43 -2.77 5.77 -4.55
N ARG A 44 -2.89 4.55 -5.06
CA ARG A 44 -4.11 3.72 -4.96
C ARG A 44 -4.23 2.96 -3.63
N VAL A 45 -3.17 2.87 -2.84
CA VAL A 45 -3.19 2.19 -1.54
C VAL A 45 -4.28 2.78 -0.64
N PRO A 46 -5.18 1.95 -0.07
CA PRO A 46 -6.22 2.41 0.84
C PRO A 46 -5.65 3.19 2.02
N ARG A 47 -6.32 4.28 2.41
CA ARG A 47 -5.88 5.17 3.51
C ARG A 47 -5.56 4.42 4.81
N LEU A 48 -6.33 3.38 5.13
CA LEU A 48 -6.13 2.55 6.33
C LEU A 48 -4.82 1.74 6.32
N LEU A 49 -4.25 1.49 5.15
CA LEU A 49 -3.02 0.71 4.96
C LEU A 49 -1.82 1.60 4.59
N LYS A 50 -2.06 2.82 4.11
CA LYS A 50 -1.05 3.75 3.56
C LYS A 50 0.18 3.91 4.47
N GLU A 51 -0.02 4.16 5.76
CA GLU A 51 1.09 4.30 6.72
C GLU A 51 1.92 3.02 6.91
N LYS A 52 1.28 1.85 6.88
CA LYS A 52 1.98 0.56 6.98
C LYS A 52 2.77 0.28 5.71
N VAL A 53 2.17 0.50 4.54
CA VAL A 53 2.83 0.34 3.24
C VAL A 53 4.02 1.30 3.14
N LYS A 54 3.86 2.58 3.51
CA LYS A 54 4.93 3.56 3.55
C LYS A 54 6.12 3.10 4.38
N LYS A 55 5.88 2.59 5.60
CA LYS A 55 6.94 2.05 6.46
C LYS A 55 7.67 0.87 5.82
N ILE A 56 6.95 -0.04 5.16
CA ILE A 56 7.57 -1.18 4.47
C ILE A 56 8.45 -0.68 3.33
N LEU A 57 7.96 0.24 2.49
CA LEU A 57 8.72 0.79 1.37
C LEU A 57 10.00 1.50 1.83
N ILE A 58 9.91 2.35 2.87
CA ILE A 58 11.07 3.04 3.44
C ILE A 58 12.09 2.03 3.98
N ASN A 59 11.64 1.02 4.74
CA ASN A 59 12.53 -0.02 5.27
C ASN A 59 13.18 -0.86 4.16
N SER A 60 12.55 -0.95 3.00
CA SER A 60 13.06 -1.64 1.81
C SER A 60 13.90 -0.74 0.89
N GLY A 61 14.09 0.55 1.23
CA GLY A 61 14.91 1.49 0.44
C GLY A 61 14.19 2.19 -0.71
N PHE A 62 12.85 2.18 -0.74
CA PHE A 62 12.01 2.83 -1.77
C PHE A 62 11.36 4.12 -1.25
N GLU A 63 12.12 4.95 -0.54
CA GLU A 63 11.57 6.16 0.08
C GLU A 63 11.09 7.19 -0.96
N GLU A 64 11.73 7.24 -2.13
CA GLU A 64 11.39 8.17 -3.20
C GLU A 64 9.99 7.94 -3.79
N LEU A 65 9.43 6.73 -3.64
CA LEU A 65 8.07 6.40 -4.06
C LEU A 65 7.01 6.98 -3.11
N THR A 66 7.42 7.40 -1.91
CA THR A 66 6.53 7.85 -0.84
C THR A 66 6.44 9.38 -0.71
N THR A 67 7.36 10.07 -1.38
CA THR A 67 7.40 11.53 -1.60
C THR A 67 6.61 11.89 -2.86
N GLU A 68 5.91 13.02 -2.83
CA GLU A 68 5.18 13.58 -3.98
C GLU A 68 6.13 13.86 -5.16
#